data_AF-A0AAW5L7Q2-F1
#
_entry.id   AF-A0AAW5L7Q2-F1
#
_cell.length_a   1.000
_cell.length_b   1.000
_cell.length_c   1.000
_cell.angle_alpha   90.00
_cell.angle_beta   90.00
_cell.angle_gamma   90.00
#
_symmetry.space_group_name_H-M   'P 1'
#
loop_
_entity.id
_entity.type
_entity.pdbx_description
1 polymer ?
#
loop_
_entity_poly.entity_id
_entity_poly.type
_entity_poly.pdbx_seq_one_letter_code
_entity_poly.pdbx_strand_id
1 'polypeptide(L)'
;DETTQVGNNRTEQVTRDETCHIGNNRTETVAQDEDLTINRDQTHSIGRNRITKVEQDDILNINNSRYINVHGDTIIHVGNELNIDIAQNGSWEAGEVFEQICETFDLEGYEQVELSGPGGSIIINREGITLVGDVYVEGELCQEGGEAEGVNPFETLINNAITPNTYYSTRLDVYDIYGRCNEKKVPYTILDIQGERVTEGMLDEDARTGRVYRETVEQLKVYVGKAKIES
;
A
#
# COMPACT_ATOMS: atom_id res chain seq x y z
N ASP A 1 -24.63 13.69 78.30
CA ASP A 1 -23.34 13.51 77.61
C ASP A 1 -22.77 12.17 78.01
N GLU A 2 -21.98 11.55 77.14
CA GLU A 2 -21.33 10.26 77.41
C GLU A 2 -19.89 10.34 76.86
N THR A 3 -18.95 9.71 77.56
CA THR A 3 -17.56 9.61 77.12
C THR A 3 -17.04 8.22 77.47
N THR A 4 -16.48 7.54 76.46
CA THR A 4 -15.82 6.25 76.63
C THR A 4 -14.36 6.40 76.24
N GLN A 5 -13.45 5.92 77.09
CA GLN A 5 -12.01 5.89 76.83
C GLN A 5 -11.52 4.44 76.93
N VAL A 6 -10.78 3.99 75.92
CA VAL A 6 -10.08 2.71 75.94
C VAL A 6 -8.58 2.99 75.96
N GLY A 7 -7.86 2.51 76.98
CA GLY A 7 -6.46 2.86 77.19
C GLY A 7 -5.46 2.14 76.25
N ASN A 8 -5.74 0.89 75.89
CA ASN A 8 -4.87 0.08 75.03
C ASN A 8 -5.60 -0.36 73.76
N ASN A 9 -6.31 -1.49 73.82
CA ASN A 9 -6.94 -2.11 72.65
C ASN A 9 -8.44 -2.29 72.88
N ARG A 10 -9.24 -2.08 71.83
CA ARG A 10 -10.66 -2.43 71.77
C ARG A 10 -10.87 -3.47 70.68
N THR A 11 -11.62 -4.52 70.98
CA THR A 11 -12.13 -5.46 69.97
C THR A 11 -13.62 -5.55 70.15
N GLU A 12 -14.36 -5.39 69.04
CA GLU A 12 -15.81 -5.52 68.99
C GLU A 12 -16.15 -6.65 68.02
N GLN A 13 -17.07 -7.53 68.44
CA GLN A 13 -17.53 -8.63 67.61
C GLN A 13 -19.06 -8.64 67.64
N VAL A 14 -19.66 -8.49 66.46
CA VAL A 14 -21.10 -8.63 66.26
C VAL A 14 -21.31 -9.86 65.38
N THR A 15 -21.90 -10.92 65.93
CA THR A 15 -22.00 -12.22 65.23
C THR A 15 -23.12 -12.31 64.19
N ARG A 16 -24.02 -11.32 64.16
CA ARG A 16 -25.14 -11.24 63.22
C ARG A 16 -25.13 -9.88 62.53
N ASP A 17 -25.94 -8.95 63.02
CA ASP A 17 -26.20 -7.69 62.36
C ASP A 17 -25.90 -6.52 63.31
N GLU A 18 -25.28 -5.48 62.77
CA GLU A 18 -25.07 -4.20 63.45
C GLU A 18 -25.83 -3.09 62.70
N THR A 19 -26.44 -2.17 63.43
CA THR A 19 -27.04 -0.97 62.86
C THR A 19 -26.67 0.22 63.73
N CYS A 20 -25.96 1.18 63.14
CA CYS A 20 -25.58 2.42 63.81
C CYS A 20 -26.45 3.56 63.26
N HIS A 21 -27.19 4.25 64.14
CA HIS A 21 -27.98 5.42 63.78
C HIS A 21 -27.39 6.66 64.46
N ILE A 22 -26.95 7.63 63.65
CA ILE A 22 -26.47 8.92 64.12
C ILE A 22 -27.50 9.98 63.73
N GLY A 23 -28.15 10.60 64.71
CA GLY A 23 -29.23 11.56 64.46
C GLY A 23 -28.78 12.91 63.90
N ASN A 24 -27.50 13.27 64.11
CA ASN A 24 -26.92 14.52 63.63
C ASN A 24 -25.64 14.22 62.84
N ASN A 25 -24.46 14.59 63.37
CA ASN A 25 -23.19 14.50 62.68
C ASN A 25 -22.30 13.40 63.29
N ARG A 26 -21.49 12.75 62.45
CA ARG A 26 -20.39 11.87 62.84
C ARG A 26 -19.07 12.49 62.38
N THR A 27 -18.06 12.47 63.24
CA THR A 27 -16.68 12.76 62.89
C THR A 27 -15.84 11.57 63.31
N GLU A 28 -14.97 11.12 62.42
CA GLU A 28 -14.05 10.02 62.65
C GLU A 28 -12.64 10.53 62.34
N THR A 29 -11.68 10.14 63.15
CA THR A 29 -10.27 10.51 62.96
C THR A 29 -9.44 9.30 63.33
N VAL A 30 -8.73 8.77 62.33
CA VAL A 30 -7.75 7.71 62.48
C VAL A 30 -6.38 8.32 62.28
N ALA A 31 -5.49 8.20 63.27
CA ALA A 31 -4.22 8.91 63.26
C ALA A 31 -3.12 8.23 62.45
N GLN A 32 -3.28 6.93 62.17
CA GLN A 32 -2.35 6.11 61.40
C GLN A 32 -3.16 5.47 60.26
N ASP A 33 -3.32 4.15 60.25
CA ASP A 33 -3.90 3.41 59.14
C ASP A 33 -5.36 3.00 59.42
N GLU A 34 -6.19 2.99 58.38
CA GLU A 34 -7.56 2.46 58.39
C GLU A 34 -7.70 1.41 57.27
N ASP A 35 -8.01 0.17 57.65
CA ASP A 35 -8.32 -0.92 56.73
C ASP A 35 -9.80 -1.26 56.78
N LEU A 36 -10.45 -1.30 55.61
CA LEU A 36 -11.86 -1.68 55.46
C LEU A 36 -12.00 -2.86 54.51
N THR A 37 -12.44 -4.00 55.04
CA THR A 37 -12.77 -5.18 54.23
C THR A 37 -14.26 -5.42 54.21
N ILE A 38 -14.85 -5.45 53.02
CA ILE A 38 -16.26 -5.77 52.78
C ILE A 38 -16.31 -6.97 51.85
N ASN A 39 -16.82 -8.10 52.34
CA ASN A 39 -16.78 -9.37 51.61
C ASN A 39 -17.85 -9.49 50.50
N ARG A 40 -18.86 -8.63 50.53
CA ARG A 40 -19.96 -8.62 49.56
C ARG A 40 -20.08 -7.21 49.00
N ASP A 41 -21.23 -6.57 49.18
CA ASP A 41 -21.55 -5.31 48.53
C ASP A 41 -21.37 -4.12 49.49
N GLN A 42 -20.90 -3.00 48.95
CA GLN A 42 -20.88 -1.71 49.61
C GLN A 42 -21.74 -0.72 48.84
N THR A 43 -22.73 -0.13 49.51
CA THR A 43 -23.57 0.92 48.94
C THR A 43 -23.43 2.19 49.74
N HIS A 44 -23.07 3.29 49.07
CA HIS A 44 -22.99 4.63 49.65
C HIS A 44 -24.00 5.55 48.97
N SER A 45 -24.87 6.16 49.77
CA SER A 45 -25.81 7.19 49.30
C SER A 45 -25.49 8.51 49.98
N ILE A 46 -24.92 9.46 49.23
CA ILE A 46 -24.59 10.80 49.71
C ILE A 46 -25.65 11.77 49.19
N GLY A 47 -26.42 12.39 50.10
CA GLY A 47 -27.52 13.28 49.71
C GLY A 47 -27.09 14.68 49.26
N ARG A 48 -25.83 15.06 49.49
CA ARG A 48 -25.26 16.35 49.05
C ARG A 48 -23.91 16.10 48.37
N ASN A 49 -22.80 16.50 49.00
CA ASN A 49 -21.49 16.51 48.38
C ASN A 49 -20.60 15.41 48.98
N ARG A 50 -19.75 14.81 48.13
CA ARG A 50 -18.59 14.01 48.55
C ARG A 50 -17.33 14.76 48.11
N ILE A 51 -16.43 15.02 49.04
CA ILE A 51 -15.12 15.62 48.77
C ILE A 51 -14.08 14.63 49.27
N THR A 52 -13.17 14.23 48.40
CA THR A 52 -12.08 13.29 48.73
C THR A 52 -10.77 14.00 48.39
N LYS A 53 -9.83 14.01 49.35
CA LYS A 53 -8.46 14.51 49.13
C LYS A 53 -7.52 13.33 49.38
N VAL A 54 -6.72 13.00 48.38
CA VAL A 54 -5.64 12.01 48.47
C VAL A 54 -4.33 12.79 48.29
N GLU A 55 -3.39 12.65 49.23
CA GLU A 55 -2.14 13.44 49.21
C GLU A 55 -1.01 12.78 48.42
N GLN A 56 -1.12 11.46 48.20
CA GLN A 56 -0.18 10.67 47.41
C GLN A 56 -0.93 10.04 46.24
N ASP A 57 -1.13 8.72 46.25
CA ASP A 57 -1.67 7.97 45.12
C ASP A 57 -3.10 7.48 45.37
N ASP A 58 -3.96 7.61 44.36
CA ASP A 58 -5.30 6.99 44.32
C ASP A 58 -5.30 5.86 43.29
N ILE A 59 -5.25 4.61 43.77
CA ILE A 59 -5.19 3.42 42.92
C ILE A 59 -6.54 2.70 42.97
N LEU A 60 -7.23 2.65 41.84
CA LEU A 60 -8.52 2.00 41.69
C LEU A 60 -8.44 0.78 40.78
N ASN A 61 -8.53 -0.42 41.38
CA ASN A 61 -8.60 -1.68 40.64
C ASN A 61 -10.05 -2.19 40.60
N ILE A 62 -10.62 -2.32 39.41
CA ILE A 62 -11.98 -2.82 39.19
C ILE A 62 -11.91 -4.04 38.28
N ASN A 63 -12.21 -5.23 38.81
CA ASN A 63 -12.06 -6.49 38.09
C ASN A 63 -13.12 -6.74 37.00
N ASN A 64 -14.26 -6.04 37.05
CA ASN A 64 -15.34 -6.24 36.09
C ASN A 64 -15.64 -4.97 35.30
N SER A 65 -16.44 -4.04 35.83
CA SER A 65 -16.88 -2.86 35.07
C SER A 65 -16.96 -1.61 35.94
N ARG A 66 -16.53 -0.48 35.37
CA ARG A 66 -16.73 0.85 35.92
C ARG A 66 -17.77 1.58 35.09
N TYR A 67 -18.86 1.99 35.72
CA TYR A 67 -19.88 2.84 35.09
C TYR A 67 -19.89 4.19 35.81
N ILE A 68 -19.82 5.28 35.04
CA ILE A 68 -19.83 6.65 35.54
C ILE A 68 -20.92 7.39 34.78
N ASN A 69 -21.88 7.96 35.51
CA ASN A 69 -22.90 8.85 34.95
C ASN A 69 -22.83 10.19 35.69
N VAL A 70 -22.51 11.25 34.96
CA VAL A 70 -22.42 12.62 35.48
C VAL A 70 -23.38 13.48 34.68
N HIS A 71 -24.31 14.14 35.37
CA HIS A 71 -25.31 15.01 34.74
C HIS A 71 -24.80 16.43 34.48
N GLY A 72 -23.86 16.90 35.31
CA GLY A 72 -23.15 18.15 35.10
C GLY A 72 -21.82 17.90 34.41
N ASP A 73 -20.83 18.71 34.76
CA ASP A 73 -19.53 18.66 34.09
C ASP A 73 -18.58 17.64 34.72
N THR A 74 -17.74 17.04 33.87
CA THR A 74 -16.52 16.36 34.30
C THR A 74 -15.34 17.19 33.85
N ILE A 75 -14.55 17.67 34.81
CA ILE A 75 -13.32 18.44 34.54
C ILE A 75 -12.14 17.60 35.02
N ILE A 76 -11.24 17.26 34.09
CA ILE A 76 -10.04 16.50 34.37
C ILE A 76 -8.85 17.43 34.12
N HIS A 77 -8.09 17.72 35.19
CA HIS A 77 -6.83 18.44 35.09
C HIS A 77 -5.71 17.48 35.47
N VAL A 78 -4.76 17.30 34.56
CA VAL A 78 -3.60 16.42 34.74
C VAL A 78 -2.35 17.29 34.69
N GLY A 79 -1.52 17.21 35.73
CA GLY A 79 -0.33 18.06 35.87
C GLY A 79 0.88 17.58 35.06
N ASN A 80 0.89 16.31 34.63
CA ASN A 80 1.98 15.74 33.85
C ASN A 80 1.44 14.99 32.63
N GLU A 81 1.17 13.69 32.72
CA GLU A 81 0.79 12.85 31.59
C GLU A 81 -0.55 12.14 31.83
N LEU A 82 -1.38 12.06 30.78
CA LEU A 82 -2.60 11.26 30.74
C LEU A 82 -2.45 10.16 29.70
N ASN A 83 -2.32 8.92 30.15
CA ASN A 83 -2.31 7.73 29.29
C ASN A 83 -3.67 7.03 29.35
N ILE A 84 -4.19 6.62 28.19
CA ILE A 84 -5.44 5.87 28.06
C ILE A 84 -5.19 4.65 27.18
N ASP A 85 -5.02 3.49 27.82
CA ASP A 85 -4.82 2.22 27.13
C ASP A 85 -6.14 1.44 27.03
N ILE A 86 -6.57 1.16 25.80
CA ILE A 86 -7.82 0.45 25.52
C ILE A 86 -7.52 -0.78 24.67
N ALA A 87 -7.83 -1.96 25.20
CA ALA A 87 -7.50 -3.23 24.53
C ALA A 87 -8.43 -3.59 23.35
N GLN A 88 -9.63 -3.02 23.32
CA GLN A 88 -10.63 -3.26 22.28
C GLN A 88 -11.03 -1.94 21.65
N ASN A 89 -12.25 -1.46 21.91
CA ASN A 89 -12.81 -0.29 21.25
C ASN A 89 -12.85 0.91 22.19
N GLY A 90 -12.37 2.06 21.71
CA GLY A 90 -12.60 3.38 22.30
C GLY A 90 -13.50 4.21 21.39
N SER A 91 -14.48 4.90 21.95
CA SER A 91 -15.36 5.81 21.23
C SER A 91 -15.51 7.12 21.99
N TRP A 92 -15.56 8.22 21.23
CA TRP A 92 -15.78 9.56 21.75
C TRP A 92 -16.90 10.20 20.94
N GLU A 93 -17.97 10.60 21.64
CA GLU A 93 -19.14 11.22 21.04
C GLU A 93 -19.34 12.59 21.69
N ALA A 94 -19.33 13.64 20.89
CA ALA A 94 -19.63 15.00 21.31
C ALA A 94 -20.86 15.51 20.58
N GLY A 95 -21.80 16.13 21.31
CA GLY A 95 -23.03 16.65 20.73
C GLY A 95 -22.86 17.95 19.94
N GLU A 96 -21.84 18.75 20.26
CA GLU A 96 -21.59 20.04 19.62
C GLU A 96 -20.15 20.15 19.12
N VAL A 97 -19.17 20.14 20.02
CA VAL A 97 -17.76 20.36 19.69
C VAL A 97 -16.89 19.26 20.28
N PHE A 98 -16.00 18.74 19.45
CA PHE A 98 -14.86 17.92 19.88
C PHE A 98 -13.59 18.66 19.47
N GLU A 99 -12.80 19.10 20.44
CA GLU A 99 -11.62 19.94 20.23
C GLU A 99 -10.38 19.29 20.84
N GLN A 100 -9.28 19.30 20.08
CA GLN A 100 -7.96 18.87 20.56
C GLN A 100 -6.94 19.93 20.15
N ILE A 101 -6.23 20.47 21.14
CA ILE A 101 -5.21 21.51 20.95
C ILE A 101 -3.91 20.99 21.54
N CYS A 102 -2.90 20.82 20.69
CA CYS A 102 -1.60 20.30 21.07
C CYS A 102 -0.52 20.80 20.09
N GLU A 103 0.75 20.63 20.47
CA GLU A 103 1.88 20.93 19.58
C GLU A 103 1.99 19.92 18.43
N THR A 104 1.75 18.64 18.71
CA THR A 104 1.74 17.56 17.71
C THR A 104 0.52 16.67 17.94
N PHE A 105 -0.30 16.51 16.91
CA PHE A 105 -1.45 15.63 16.92
C PHE A 105 -1.15 14.42 16.03
N ASP A 106 -0.89 13.28 16.65
CA ASP A 106 -0.55 12.04 15.97
C ASP A 106 -1.74 11.07 15.95
N LEU A 107 -2.01 10.49 14.78
CA LEU A 107 -3.08 9.53 14.56
C LEU A 107 -2.54 8.38 13.72
N GLU A 108 -2.50 7.19 14.31
CA GLU A 108 -2.07 5.98 13.63
C GLU A 108 -3.21 4.93 13.61
N GLY A 109 -3.47 4.38 12.43
CA GLY A 109 -4.40 3.28 12.22
C GLY A 109 -3.69 2.15 11.49
N TYR A 110 -3.75 0.93 12.03
CA TYR A 110 -3.09 -0.25 11.43
C TYR A 110 -3.67 -0.67 10.07
N GLU A 111 -4.95 -0.37 9.85
CA GLU A 111 -5.66 -0.68 8.61
C GLU A 111 -6.08 0.60 7.89
N GLN A 112 -6.72 1.53 8.61
CA GLN A 112 -7.27 2.76 8.05
C GLN A 112 -7.34 3.85 9.10
N VAL A 113 -7.07 5.09 8.68
CA VAL A 113 -7.46 6.32 9.36
C VAL A 113 -8.45 7.04 8.45
N GLU A 114 -9.60 7.43 8.98
CA GLU A 114 -10.66 8.08 8.21
C GLU A 114 -11.16 9.35 8.92
N LEU A 115 -11.24 10.45 8.17
CA LEU A 115 -11.86 11.70 8.59
C LEU A 115 -13.04 11.96 7.67
N SER A 116 -14.26 11.94 8.21
CA SER A 116 -15.48 11.96 7.41
C SER A 116 -16.48 13.00 7.88
N GLY A 117 -17.20 13.60 6.92
CA GLY A 117 -18.26 14.56 7.17
C GLY A 117 -19.27 14.61 6.01
N PRO A 118 -20.31 15.46 6.09
CA PRO A 118 -21.37 15.51 5.07
C PRO A 118 -20.90 15.83 3.65
N GLY A 119 -19.77 16.52 3.52
CA GLY A 119 -19.19 16.92 2.23
C GLY A 119 -18.23 15.90 1.62
N GLY A 120 -17.86 14.85 2.34
CA GLY A 120 -16.82 13.92 1.87
C GLY A 120 -15.98 13.31 2.98
N SER A 121 -14.91 12.64 2.55
CA SER A 121 -14.02 11.88 3.42
C SER A 121 -12.56 11.97 2.98
N ILE A 122 -11.66 11.90 3.96
CA ILE A 122 -10.23 11.67 3.77
C ILE A 122 -9.93 10.29 4.34
N ILE A 123 -9.42 9.38 3.52
CA ILE A 123 -9.14 8.00 3.90
C ILE A 123 -7.66 7.74 3.67
N ILE A 124 -6.97 7.29 4.70
CA ILE A 124 -5.55 6.93 4.68
C ILE A 124 -5.45 5.46 5.01
N ASN A 125 -4.89 4.66 4.12
CA ASN A 125 -4.74 3.22 4.28
C ASN A 125 -3.49 2.70 3.54
N ARG A 126 -3.35 1.37 3.43
CA ARG A 126 -2.18 0.73 2.78
C ARG A 126 -2.05 1.01 1.28
N GLU A 127 -3.12 1.41 0.62
CA GLU A 127 -3.13 1.75 -0.81
C GLU A 127 -2.73 3.22 -1.05
N GLY A 128 -2.79 4.06 -0.01
CA GLY A 128 -2.41 5.47 -0.06
C GLY A 128 -3.44 6.38 0.60
N ILE A 129 -3.56 7.60 0.06
CA ILE A 129 -4.50 8.63 0.53
C ILE A 129 -5.59 8.82 -0.53
N THR A 130 -6.85 8.68 -0.12
CA THR A 130 -8.02 8.92 -0.97
C THR A 130 -8.80 10.12 -0.45
N LEU A 131 -9.14 11.04 -1.36
CA LEU A 131 -10.02 12.18 -1.10
C LEU A 131 -11.34 11.94 -1.82
N VAL A 132 -12.45 11.91 -1.07
CA VAL A 132 -13.80 11.67 -1.60
C VAL A 132 -14.64 12.92 -1.41
N GLY A 133 -15.27 13.41 -2.48
CA GLY A 133 -16.08 14.64 -2.49
C GLY A 133 -15.52 15.71 -3.41
N ASP A 134 -16.06 16.92 -3.32
CA ASP A 134 -15.54 18.07 -4.05
C ASP A 134 -14.23 18.54 -3.40
N VAL A 135 -13.10 18.34 -4.08
CA VAL A 135 -11.77 18.71 -3.60
C VAL A 135 -11.36 20.05 -4.23
N TYR A 136 -11.21 21.06 -3.38
CA TYR A 136 -10.69 22.37 -3.77
C TYR A 136 -9.24 22.51 -3.34
N VAL A 137 -8.34 22.71 -4.30
CA VAL A 137 -6.93 22.96 -4.06
C VAL A 137 -6.63 24.40 -4.42
N GLU A 138 -6.14 25.18 -3.45
CA GLU A 138 -5.65 26.53 -3.67
C GLU A 138 -4.14 26.50 -3.94
N GLY A 139 -3.72 26.98 -5.11
CA GLY A 139 -2.33 26.95 -5.57
C GLY A 139 -2.06 25.92 -6.67
N GLU A 140 -0.78 25.73 -7.00
CA GLU A 140 -0.36 24.75 -8.01
C GLU A 140 -0.37 23.33 -7.42
N LEU A 141 -1.01 22.40 -8.13
CA LEU A 141 -0.90 20.98 -7.85
C LEU A 141 0.28 20.40 -8.64
N CYS A 142 1.38 20.10 -7.94
CA CYS A 142 2.55 19.46 -8.53
C CYS A 142 2.37 17.94 -8.54
N GLN A 143 2.14 17.36 -9.72
CA GLN A 143 2.07 15.91 -9.90
C GLN A 143 3.41 15.40 -10.44
N GLU A 144 4.17 14.66 -9.62
CA GLU A 144 5.31 13.88 -10.10
C GLU A 144 4.81 12.51 -10.58
N GLY A 145 4.45 12.42 -11.86
CA GLY A 145 4.14 11.16 -12.52
C GLY A 145 5.39 10.51 -13.13
N GLY A 146 5.43 9.19 -13.20
CA GLY A 146 6.25 8.49 -14.18
C GLY A 146 5.61 8.64 -15.57
N GLU A 147 6.43 8.82 -16.60
CA GLU A 147 5.93 8.90 -17.98
C GLU A 147 5.02 7.70 -18.28
N ALA A 148 3.83 7.94 -18.81
CA ALA A 148 3.10 6.88 -19.49
C ALA A 148 4.03 6.36 -20.60
N GLU A 149 4.23 5.04 -20.71
CA GLU A 149 4.91 4.48 -21.89
C GLU A 149 4.19 5.01 -23.12
N GLY A 150 4.81 5.96 -23.81
CA GLY A 150 4.23 6.58 -24.98
C GLY A 150 3.93 5.49 -25.98
N VAL A 151 2.65 5.25 -26.26
CA VAL A 151 2.29 4.46 -27.43
C VAL A 151 2.71 5.30 -28.62
N ASN A 152 3.77 4.87 -29.32
CA ASN A 152 4.25 5.56 -30.51
C ASN A 152 3.06 5.75 -31.46
N PRO A 153 2.69 7.00 -31.82
CA PRO A 153 1.73 7.21 -32.87
C PRO A 153 2.25 6.55 -34.14
N PHE A 154 1.38 5.86 -34.89
CA PHE A 154 1.76 5.24 -36.16
C PHE A 154 2.44 6.27 -37.07
N GLU A 155 3.75 6.12 -37.28
CA GLU A 155 4.50 6.94 -38.23
C GLU A 155 4.07 6.58 -39.65
N THR A 156 3.14 7.33 -40.22
CA THR A 156 2.92 7.31 -41.67
C THR A 156 3.88 8.30 -42.31
N LEU A 157 5.14 7.90 -42.50
CA LEU A 157 5.99 8.56 -43.49
C LEU A 157 5.35 8.32 -44.85
N ILE A 158 5.01 9.41 -45.55
CA ILE A 158 4.73 9.34 -46.98
C ILE A 158 6.02 8.88 -47.63
N ASN A 159 6.13 7.58 -47.91
CA ASN A 159 7.21 7.08 -48.74
C ASN A 159 7.02 7.74 -50.11
N ASN A 160 7.99 8.59 -50.48
CA ASN A 160 8.17 9.07 -51.84
C ASN A 160 7.94 7.91 -52.82
N ALA A 161 7.25 8.19 -53.92
CA ALA A 161 6.83 7.21 -54.92
C ALA A 161 7.93 6.16 -55.16
N ILE A 162 7.68 4.92 -54.72
CA ILE A 162 8.47 3.77 -55.12
C ILE A 162 8.19 3.61 -56.61
N THR A 163 9.07 4.11 -57.47
CA THR A 163 9.16 3.60 -58.84
C THR A 163 9.63 2.15 -58.71
N PRO A 164 8.82 1.14 -59.09
CA PRO A 164 9.30 -0.22 -59.11
C PRO A 164 10.39 -0.28 -60.17
N ASN A 165 11.66 -0.39 -59.78
CA ASN A 165 12.67 -0.89 -60.70
C ASN A 165 12.35 -2.36 -60.90
N THR A 166 11.53 -2.65 -61.91
CA THR A 166 11.10 -3.99 -62.26
C THR A 166 12.31 -4.74 -62.85
N TYR A 167 13.12 -5.35 -61.98
CA TYR A 167 14.18 -6.24 -62.41
C TYR A 167 13.61 -7.63 -62.69
N TYR A 168 14.01 -8.21 -63.80
CA TYR A 168 13.85 -9.65 -64.02
C TYR A 168 14.87 -10.38 -63.15
N SER A 169 14.43 -11.38 -62.41
CA SER A 169 15.35 -12.20 -61.62
C SER A 169 15.21 -13.68 -61.93
N THR A 170 16.33 -14.37 -61.95
CA THR A 170 16.38 -15.82 -62.13
C THR A 170 17.48 -16.43 -61.30
N ARG A 171 17.34 -17.71 -61.00
CA ARG A 171 18.39 -18.57 -60.45
C ARG A 171 18.21 -19.96 -61.05
N LEU A 172 19.30 -20.72 -61.16
CA LEU A 172 19.23 -22.10 -61.59
C LEU A 172 19.35 -23.03 -60.37
N ASP A 173 18.31 -23.84 -60.17
CA ASP A 173 18.32 -24.89 -59.16
C ASP A 173 18.92 -26.15 -59.82
N VAL A 174 20.24 -26.32 -59.72
CA VAL A 174 21.00 -27.39 -60.41
C VAL A 174 20.60 -28.77 -59.91
N TYR A 175 20.10 -28.86 -58.67
CA TYR A 175 19.52 -30.06 -58.08
C TYR A 175 18.53 -30.77 -59.01
N ASP A 176 17.65 -30.02 -59.69
CA ASP A 176 16.60 -30.58 -60.54
C ASP A 176 17.17 -31.28 -61.79
N ILE A 177 18.41 -30.98 -62.16
CA ILE A 177 19.07 -31.50 -63.36
C ILE A 177 20.04 -32.64 -63.03
N TYR A 178 20.80 -32.52 -61.92
CA TYR A 178 21.90 -33.45 -61.60
C TYR A 178 21.80 -34.13 -60.22
N GLY A 179 20.76 -33.86 -59.43
CA GLY A 179 20.58 -34.41 -58.09
C GLY A 179 21.42 -33.69 -57.01
N ARG A 180 21.28 -34.13 -55.75
CA ARG A 180 21.90 -33.48 -54.57
C ARG A 180 23.42 -33.50 -54.69
N CYS A 181 24.03 -32.32 -54.84
CA CYS A 181 25.49 -32.13 -54.88
C CYS A 181 26.07 -31.83 -53.49
N ASN A 182 25.51 -32.44 -52.45
CA ASN A 182 25.66 -32.05 -51.04
C ASN A 182 27.08 -32.16 -50.45
N GLU A 183 28.06 -32.68 -51.19
CA GLU A 183 29.40 -32.92 -50.66
C GLU A 183 30.52 -32.11 -51.34
N LYS A 184 30.20 -31.25 -52.32
CA LYS A 184 31.23 -30.46 -53.03
C LYS A 184 30.77 -29.03 -53.30
N LYS A 185 31.60 -28.04 -52.93
CA LYS A 185 31.47 -26.64 -53.39
C LYS A 185 31.76 -26.59 -54.89
N VAL A 186 30.72 -26.73 -55.71
CA VAL A 186 30.83 -26.72 -57.17
C VAL A 186 30.82 -25.26 -57.64
N PRO A 187 31.88 -24.79 -58.34
CA PRO A 187 31.86 -23.46 -58.92
C PRO A 187 30.90 -23.41 -60.10
N TYR A 188 30.30 -22.24 -60.30
CA TYR A 188 29.52 -21.94 -61.48
C TYR A 188 29.89 -20.57 -62.05
N THR A 189 29.68 -20.41 -63.35
CA THR A 189 29.82 -19.12 -64.05
C THR A 189 28.58 -18.89 -64.90
N ILE A 190 28.02 -17.69 -64.82
CA ILE A 190 26.89 -17.25 -65.62
C ILE A 190 27.39 -16.24 -66.64
N LEU A 191 27.15 -16.54 -67.92
CA LEU A 191 27.47 -15.69 -69.05
C LEU A 191 26.19 -15.14 -69.68
N ASP A 192 26.28 -13.95 -70.27
CA ASP A 192 25.23 -13.41 -71.14
C ASP A 192 25.26 -14.07 -72.54
N ILE A 193 24.38 -13.62 -73.43
CA ILE A 193 24.26 -14.18 -74.79
C ILE A 193 25.49 -13.87 -75.66
N GLN A 194 26.23 -12.79 -75.36
CA GLN A 194 27.48 -12.42 -76.02
C GLN A 194 28.67 -13.24 -75.51
N GLY A 195 28.51 -13.95 -74.38
CA GLY A 195 29.54 -14.78 -73.76
C GLY A 195 30.35 -14.02 -72.70
N GLU A 196 29.93 -12.81 -72.33
CA GLU A 196 30.58 -12.03 -71.28
C GLU A 196 30.12 -12.50 -69.89
N ARG A 197 31.03 -12.42 -68.92
CA ARG A 197 30.78 -12.92 -67.56
C ARG A 197 29.87 -11.98 -66.78
N VAL A 198 28.67 -12.46 -66.45
CA VAL A 198 27.70 -11.76 -65.60
C VAL A 198 28.06 -11.94 -64.13
N THR A 199 28.27 -13.19 -63.69
CA THR A 199 28.67 -13.50 -62.32
C THR A 199 29.28 -14.90 -62.23
N GLU A 200 30.00 -15.16 -61.15
CA GLU A 200 30.50 -16.48 -60.80
C GLU A 200 30.35 -16.69 -59.30
N GLY A 201 30.24 -17.94 -58.89
CA GLY A 201 30.05 -18.27 -57.49
C GLY A 201 30.22 -19.75 -57.21
N MET A 202 29.89 -20.14 -55.98
CA MET A 202 29.77 -21.53 -55.58
C MET A 202 28.30 -21.84 -55.38
N LEU A 203 27.86 -23.02 -55.82
CA LEU A 203 26.50 -23.47 -55.50
C LEU A 203 26.29 -23.52 -53.98
N ASP A 204 25.07 -23.18 -53.55
CA ASP A 204 24.67 -23.31 -52.14
C ASP A 204 24.49 -24.79 -51.74
N GLU A 205 24.14 -25.03 -50.47
CA GLU A 205 23.95 -26.37 -49.91
C GLU A 205 22.80 -27.15 -50.58
N ASP A 206 21.87 -26.44 -51.24
CA ASP A 206 20.76 -26.99 -52.01
C ASP A 206 21.09 -27.12 -53.52
N ALA A 207 22.36 -26.94 -53.90
CA ALA A 207 22.84 -26.94 -55.28
C ALA A 207 22.20 -25.85 -56.17
N ARG A 208 22.00 -24.64 -55.64
CA ARG A 208 21.46 -23.50 -56.41
C ARG A 208 22.53 -22.45 -56.71
N THR A 209 22.39 -21.78 -57.84
CA THR A 209 23.17 -20.57 -58.12
C THR A 209 22.63 -19.39 -57.29
N GLY A 210 23.46 -18.38 -57.06
CA GLY A 210 22.99 -17.07 -56.62
C GLY A 210 21.94 -16.51 -57.58
N ARG A 211 20.99 -15.72 -57.04
CA ARG A 211 19.94 -15.08 -57.85
C ARG A 211 20.53 -13.87 -58.56
N VAL A 212 20.34 -13.83 -59.88
CA VAL A 212 20.80 -12.75 -60.75
C VAL A 212 19.61 -11.84 -61.05
N TYR A 213 19.86 -10.52 -61.04
CA TYR A 213 18.88 -9.49 -61.36
C TYR A 213 19.32 -8.76 -62.64
N ARG A 214 18.42 -8.57 -63.59
CA ARG A 214 18.67 -7.91 -64.88
C ARG A 214 17.56 -6.90 -65.18
N GLU A 215 17.94 -5.80 -65.81
CA GLU A 215 17.01 -4.73 -66.20
C GLU A 215 16.18 -5.11 -67.43
N THR A 216 16.67 -6.06 -68.23
CA THR A 216 16.02 -6.56 -69.45
C THR A 216 15.85 -8.07 -69.41
N VAL A 217 14.90 -8.58 -70.18
CA VAL A 217 14.76 -10.03 -70.42
C VAL A 217 15.85 -10.46 -71.39
N GLU A 218 16.71 -11.36 -70.95
CA GLU A 218 17.78 -11.94 -71.78
C GLU A 218 17.96 -13.43 -71.44
N GLN A 219 18.59 -14.16 -72.37
CA GLN A 219 18.98 -15.55 -72.14
C GLN A 219 20.37 -15.60 -71.51
N LEU A 220 20.49 -16.35 -70.42
CA LEU A 220 21.74 -16.58 -69.70
C LEU A 220 22.22 -18.02 -69.92
N LYS A 221 23.53 -18.19 -70.09
CA LYS A 221 24.18 -19.51 -70.10
C LYS A 221 24.85 -19.76 -68.76
N VAL A 222 24.48 -20.87 -68.10
CA VAL A 222 25.08 -21.28 -66.83
C VAL A 222 26.00 -22.46 -67.06
N TYR A 223 27.27 -22.30 -66.69
CA TYR A 223 28.25 -23.37 -66.64
C TYR A 223 28.43 -23.82 -65.20
N VAL A 224 28.24 -25.12 -64.95
CA VAL A 224 28.37 -25.73 -63.62
C VAL A 224 29.54 -26.72 -63.63
N GLY A 225 30.55 -26.51 -62.78
CA GLY A 225 31.73 -27.36 -62.68
C GLY A 225 33.05 -26.64 -63.01
N LYS A 226 34.19 -27.32 -62.76
CA LYS A 226 35.52 -26.80 -63.11
C LYS A 226 35.76 -26.89 -64.61
N ALA A 227 35.45 -25.82 -65.34
CA ALA A 227 36.00 -25.61 -66.68
C ALA A 227 37.35 -24.91 -66.56
N LYS A 228 38.39 -25.50 -67.18
CA LYS A 228 39.65 -24.82 -67.50
C LYS A 228 39.30 -23.61 -68.38
N ILE A 229 39.56 -22.39 -67.91
CA ILE A 229 39.66 -21.24 -68.81
C ILE A 229 41.04 -21.38 -69.45
N GLU A 230 41.11 -21.92 -70.66
CA GLU A 230 42.32 -21.75 -71.48
C GLU A 230 42.41 -20.28 -71.86
N SER A 231 43.59 -19.70 -71.63
CA SER A 231 43.97 -18.33 -71.96
C SER A 231 43.87 -18.02 -73.44
#